data_AF-A0A1B6NPI2-F1
#
_entry.id   AF-A0A1B6NPI2-F1
#
_cell.length_a   1.000
_cell.length_b   1.000
_cell.length_c   1.000
_cell.angle_alpha   90.00
_cell.angle_beta   90.00
_cell.angle_gamma   90.00
#
_symmetry.space_group_name_H-M   'P 1'
#
loop_
_entity.id
_entity.type
_entity.pdbx_description
1 polymer ?
#
loop_
_entity_poly.entity_id
_entity_poly.type
_entity_poly.pdbx_seq_one_letter_code
_entity_poly.pdbx_strand_id
1 'polypeptide(L)'
;MWLFGRSATHIGASGMVYGYFGFLVLAGFRSNKVRYLLISLVVAALYGGMLVGVLPTSKFISFEYHLFGFIGGLFAAWHWAR
;
A
#
# COMPACT_ATOMS: atom_id res chain seq x y z
N MET A 1 -8.54 -10.94 -1.97
CA MET A 1 -8.36 -12.13 -1.12
C MET A 1 -9.23 -13.28 -1.59
N TRP A 2 -10.55 -13.07 -1.72
CA TRP A 2 -11.48 -14.11 -2.18
C TRP A 2 -11.14 -14.74 -3.54
N LEU A 3 -10.61 -13.95 -4.49
CA LEU A 3 -10.30 -14.44 -5.83
C LEU A 3 -8.84 -14.93 -5.99
N PHE A 4 -7.90 -14.36 -5.25
CA PHE A 4 -6.46 -14.48 -5.53
C PHE A 4 -5.61 -14.84 -4.30
N GLY A 5 -6.20 -14.88 -3.10
CA GLY A 5 -5.49 -15.21 -1.87
C GLY A 5 -5.36 -16.73 -1.73
N ARG A 6 -4.24 -17.18 -1.16
CA ARG A 6 -4.09 -18.60 -0.76
C ARG A 6 -5.14 -19.03 0.26
N SER A 7 -5.42 -20.33 0.30
CA SER A 7 -6.28 -20.97 1.31
C SER A 7 -5.62 -20.89 2.69
N ALA A 8 -5.89 -19.80 3.39
CA ALA A 8 -5.41 -19.50 4.73
C ALA A 8 -6.38 -18.53 5.40
N THR A 9 -6.34 -18.49 6.73
CA THR A 9 -7.02 -17.45 7.50
C THR A 9 -6.21 -16.17 7.43
N HIS A 10 -6.77 -15.13 6.80
CA HIS A 10 -6.16 -13.81 6.71
C HIS A 10 -6.81 -12.90 7.75
N ILE A 11 -6.07 -12.54 8.80
CA ILE A 11 -6.55 -11.66 9.89
C ILE A 11 -5.54 -10.53 10.09
N GLY A 12 -6.04 -9.31 10.25
CA GLY A 12 -5.24 -8.15 10.62
C GLY A 12 -5.64 -6.89 9.87
N ALA A 13 -5.27 -5.73 10.40
CA ALA A 13 -5.49 -4.43 9.76
C ALA A 13 -4.39 -4.05 8.75
N SER A 14 -3.35 -4.87 8.61
CA SER A 14 -2.15 -4.52 7.84
C SER A 14 -2.44 -4.23 6.37
N GLY A 15 -3.38 -4.94 5.72
CA GLY A 15 -3.77 -4.64 4.34
C GLY A 15 -4.33 -3.22 4.17
N MET A 16 -5.05 -2.68 5.17
CA MET A 16 -5.49 -1.28 5.15
C MET A 16 -4.29 -0.33 5.28
N VAL A 17 -3.33 -0.64 6.15
CA VAL A 17 -2.09 0.13 6.31
C VAL A 17 -1.30 0.16 4.99
N TYR A 18 -1.19 -0.98 4.29
CA TYR A 18 -0.60 -1.04 2.96
C TYR A 18 -1.38 -0.22 1.93
N GLY A 19 -2.70 -0.17 2.03
CA GLY A 19 -3.54 0.72 1.22
C GLY A 19 -3.27 2.20 1.48
N TYR A 20 -3.18 2.62 2.75
CA TYR A 20 -2.80 4.00 3.07
C TYR A 20 -1.39 4.34 2.61
N PHE A 21 -0.46 3.41 2.78
CA PHE A 21 0.91 3.56 2.28
C PHE A 21 0.90 3.77 0.76
N GLY A 22 0.26 2.88 -0.01
CA GLY A 22 0.12 2.99 -1.46
C GLY A 22 -0.53 4.30 -1.91
N PHE A 23 -1.61 4.72 -1.21
CA PHE A 23 -2.25 5.99 -1.50
C PHE A 23 -1.29 7.17 -1.27
N LEU A 24 -0.67 7.24 -0.10
CA LEU A 24 0.18 8.36 0.30
C LEU A 24 1.43 8.47 -0.57
N VAL A 25 2.04 7.36 -0.99
CA VAL A 25 3.23 7.44 -1.85
C VAL A 25 2.91 7.95 -3.24
N LEU A 26 1.72 7.69 -3.80
CA LEU A 26 1.36 8.15 -5.14
C LEU A 26 0.63 9.51 -5.15
N ALA A 27 -0.16 9.80 -4.12
CA ALA A 27 -1.00 10.99 -4.05
C ALA A 27 -0.21 12.29 -4.23
N GLY A 28 0.98 12.41 -3.64
CA GLY A 28 1.83 13.59 -3.79
C GLY A 28 2.25 13.85 -5.22
N PHE A 29 2.72 12.81 -5.92
CA PHE A 29 3.11 12.91 -7.33
C PHE A 29 1.95 13.29 -8.24
N ARG A 30 0.73 12.85 -7.92
CA ARG A 30 -0.44 13.17 -8.76
C ARG A 30 -1.10 14.50 -8.41
N SER A 31 -0.99 14.98 -7.18
CA SER A 31 -1.79 16.12 -6.68
C SER A 31 -1.42 17.52 -7.23
N ASN A 32 -0.29 17.70 -7.91
CA ASN A 32 0.28 19.00 -8.29
C ASN A 32 0.46 20.00 -7.13
N LYS A 33 0.43 19.55 -5.86
CA LYS A 33 0.69 20.39 -4.69
C LYS A 33 1.97 19.93 -3.99
N VAL A 34 2.92 20.85 -3.85
CA VAL A 34 4.21 20.62 -3.18
C VAL A 34 4.04 20.00 -1.79
N ARG A 35 3.04 20.45 -1.02
CA ARG A 35 2.75 19.90 0.33
C ARG A 35 2.54 18.38 0.33
N TYR A 36 1.85 17.85 -0.67
CA TYR A 36 1.54 16.42 -0.72
C TYR A 36 2.73 15.64 -1.27
N LEU A 37 3.49 16.21 -2.21
CA LEU A 37 4.75 15.63 -2.65
C LEU A 37 5.73 15.45 -1.47
N LEU A 38 5.87 16.46 -0.61
CA LEU A 38 6.72 16.36 0.59
C LEU A 38 6.25 15.25 1.52
N ILE A 39 4.93 15.11 1.75
CA ILE A 39 4.38 14.01 2.55
C ILE A 39 4.71 12.66 1.91
N SER A 40 4.52 12.51 0.60
CA SER A 40 4.86 11.27 -0.11
C SER A 40 6.33 10.90 0.02
N LEU A 41 7.23 11.88 -0.10
CA LEU A 41 8.67 11.66 0.05
C LEU A 41 9.04 11.24 1.48
N VAL A 42 8.48 11.90 2.50
CA VAL A 42 8.70 11.52 3.91
C VAL A 42 8.17 10.12 4.19
N VAL A 43 6.98 9.79 3.71
CA VAL A 43 6.39 8.45 3.88
C VAL A 43 7.24 7.40 3.16
N ALA A 44 7.68 7.66 1.93
CA ALA A 44 8.55 6.75 1.19
C ALA A 44 9.90 6.54 1.89
N ALA A 45 10.50 7.61 2.44
CA ALA A 45 11.77 7.52 3.15
C ALA A 45 11.66 6.73 4.46
N LEU A 46 10.61 6.98 5.27
CA LEU A 46 10.43 6.34 6.57
C LEU A 46 9.86 4.92 6.47
N TYR A 47 8.99 4.68 5.49
CA TYR A 47 8.20 3.43 5.39
C TYR A 47 8.46 2.65 4.09
N GLY A 48 9.43 3.05 3.25
CA GLY A 48 9.76 2.34 2.01
C GLY A 48 10.09 0.85 2.21
N GLY A 49 10.64 0.50 3.38
CA GLY A 49 10.87 -0.90 3.77
C GLY A 49 9.61 -1.77 3.81
N MET A 50 8.42 -1.18 3.93
CA MET A 50 7.15 -1.91 3.86
C MET A 50 7.00 -2.68 2.54
N LEU A 51 7.62 -2.24 1.44
CA LEU A 51 7.58 -2.95 0.17
C LEU A 51 8.09 -4.40 0.27
N VAL A 52 9.01 -4.70 1.19
CA VAL A 52 9.47 -6.08 1.42
C VAL A 52 8.33 -6.97 1.90
N GLY A 53 7.38 -6.45 2.67
CA GLY A 53 6.25 -7.22 3.19
C GLY A 53 5.16 -7.52 2.16
N VAL A 54 5.25 -7.01 0.93
CA VAL A 54 4.41 -7.48 -0.19
C VAL A 54 4.96 -8.76 -0.84
N LEU A 55 6.18 -9.16 -0.49
CA LEU A 55 6.80 -10.37 -0.99
C LEU A 55 6.41 -11.59 -0.12
N PRO A 56 6.31 -12.79 -0.71
CA PRO A 56 5.92 -14.02 0.01
C PRO A 56 7.09 -14.60 0.83
N THR A 57 7.59 -13.84 1.81
CA THR A 57 8.77 -14.22 2.62
C THR A 57 8.46 -15.14 3.80
N SER A 58 7.19 -15.20 4.23
CA SER A 58 6.75 -16.03 5.36
C SER A 58 5.37 -16.63 5.11
N LYS A 59 5.21 -17.92 5.44
CA LYS A 59 3.92 -18.63 5.35
C LYS A 59 2.87 -18.14 6.35
N PHE A 60 3.29 -17.42 7.40
CA PHE A 60 2.38 -16.88 8.42
C PHE A 60 1.97 -15.43 8.16
N ILE A 61 2.54 -14.79 7.14
CA ILE A 61 2.17 -13.43 6.73
C ILE A 61 1.21 -13.51 5.55
N SER A 62 0.10 -12.79 5.64
CA SER A 62 -0.84 -12.59 4.54
C SER A 62 -0.28 -11.59 3.51
N PHE A 63 0.79 -11.98 2.80
CA PHE A 63 1.45 -11.10 1.83
C PHE A 63 0.51 -10.65 0.71
N GLU A 64 -0.44 -11.50 0.31
CA GLU A 64 -1.46 -11.11 -0.67
C GLU A 64 -2.26 -9.93 -0.13
N TYR A 65 -2.63 -9.95 1.16
CA TYR A 65 -3.39 -8.87 1.78
C TYR A 65 -2.61 -7.55 1.78
N HIS A 66 -1.29 -7.59 1.96
CA HIS A 66 -0.42 -6.44 1.81
C HIS A 66 -0.35 -5.95 0.35
N LEU A 67 -0.10 -6.87 -0.59
CA LEU A 67 0.04 -6.56 -2.01
C LEU A 67 -1.24 -5.90 -2.59
N PHE A 68 -2.40 -6.53 -2.38
CA PHE A 68 -3.66 -6.01 -2.89
C PHE A 68 -4.12 -4.76 -2.14
N GLY A 69 -3.77 -4.63 -0.85
CA GLY A 69 -3.94 -3.38 -0.11
C GLY A 69 -3.16 -2.24 -0.78
N PHE A 70 -1.85 -2.44 -1.00
CA PHE A 70 -0.97 -1.47 -1.64
C PHE A 70 -1.46 -1.06 -3.03
N ILE A 71 -1.78 -2.04 -3.89
CA ILE A 71 -2.32 -1.78 -5.23
C ILE A 71 -3.63 -1.00 -5.17
N GLY A 72 -4.54 -1.37 -4.26
CA GLY A 72 -5.79 -0.64 -4.05
C GLY A 72 -5.56 0.82 -3.65
N GLY A 73 -4.57 1.06 -2.79
CA GLY A 73 -4.12 2.40 -2.41
C GLY A 73 -3.61 3.22 -3.60
N LEU A 74 -2.75 2.65 -4.44
CA LEU A 74 -2.26 3.29 -5.66
C LEU A 74 -3.42 3.65 -6.60
N PHE A 75 -4.33 2.70 -6.85
CA PHE A 75 -5.52 2.95 -7.66
C PHE A 75 -6.39 4.07 -7.08
N ALA A 76 -6.62 4.08 -5.77
CA ALA A 76 -7.39 5.12 -5.11
C ALA A 76 -6.73 6.50 -5.27
N ALA A 77 -5.40 6.61 -5.09
CA ALA A 77 -4.69 7.88 -5.27
C ALA A 77 -4.75 8.38 -6.72
N TRP A 78 -4.64 7.46 -7.68
CA TRP A 78 -4.76 7.76 -9.10
C TRP A 78 -6.11 8.40 -9.45
N HIS A 79 -7.21 7.88 -8.89
CA HIS A 79 -8.54 8.42 -9.13
C HIS A 79 -8.94 9.61 -8.25
N TRP A 80 -8.32 9.77 -7.08
CA TRP A 80 -8.52 10.91 -6.18
C TRP A 80 -7.95 12.20 -6.77
N ALA A 81 -6.74 12.13 -7.31
CA ALA A 81 -6.13 13.27 -7.97
C ALA A 81 -6.75 13.44 -9.36
N ARG A 82 -7.86 14.17 -9.42
CA ARG A 82 -8.41 14.75 -10.65
C ARG A 82 -8.07 16.23 -10.66
#